data_AF-A0A8X8ZS41-F1
#
_entry.id   AF-A0A8X8ZS41-F1
#
_cell.length_a   1.000
_cell.length_b   1.000
_cell.length_c   1.000
_cell.angle_alpha   90.00
_cell.angle_beta   90.00
_cell.angle_gamma   90.00
#
_symmetry.space_group_name_H-M   'P 1'
#
loop_
_entity.id
_entity.type
_entity.pdbx_description
1 polymer ?
#
loop_
_entity_poly.entity_id
_entity_poly.type
_entity_poly.pdbx_seq_one_letter_code
_entity_poly.pdbx_strand_id
1 'polypeptide(L)'
;MAILEAFLGAEFCLQPGRDGSTRRSVFDCMVAGSVPVFFWNTTAYEQYEWFLPGEPESYSVYINHEEVRNRSYVIEQVLRRYSKEEIREKREKVIETIPRIIYGSRGSLGFMDAFDIAFDGVLQRIKRETEDMI
;
A
#
# COMPACT_ATOMS: atom_id res chain seq x y z
N MET A 1 -2.31 19.37 -8.43
CA MET A 1 -3.27 19.11 -7.35
C MET A 1 -4.45 18.22 -7.74
N ALA A 2 -4.85 18.12 -9.02
CA ALA A 2 -6.04 17.37 -9.43
C ALA A 2 -6.10 15.86 -9.09
N ILE A 3 -4.95 15.17 -8.96
CA ILE A 3 -4.92 13.71 -8.72
C ILE A 3 -5.24 13.36 -7.26
N LEU A 4 -4.72 14.13 -6.30
CA LEU A 4 -4.97 13.87 -4.88
C LEU A 4 -6.44 14.13 -4.52
N GLU A 5 -7.03 15.19 -5.07
CA GLU A 5 -8.46 15.48 -4.92
C GLU A 5 -9.34 14.37 -5.49
N ALA A 6 -8.95 13.79 -6.64
CA ALA A 6 -9.65 12.64 -7.21
C ALA A 6 -9.61 11.42 -6.28
N PHE A 7 -8.51 11.20 -5.56
CA PHE A 7 -8.41 10.10 -4.60
C PHE A 7 -9.19 10.35 -3.32
N LEU A 8 -9.23 11.58 -2.79
CA LEU A 8 -9.99 11.88 -1.57
C LEU A 8 -11.47 11.47 -1.65
N GLY A 9 -12.07 11.55 -2.84
CA GLY A 9 -13.45 11.12 -3.09
C GLY A 9 -13.61 9.66 -3.54
N ALA A 10 -12.51 8.92 -3.78
CA ALA A 10 -12.55 7.57 -4.34
C ALA A 10 -12.47 6.49 -3.25
N GLU A 11 -13.31 5.46 -3.38
CA GLU A 11 -13.23 4.23 -2.56
C GLU A 11 -11.98 3.42 -2.92
N PHE A 12 -11.76 3.24 -4.22
CA PHE A 12 -10.67 2.45 -4.79
C PHE A 12 -9.81 3.30 -5.72
N CYS A 13 -8.51 3.02 -5.77
CA CYS A 13 -7.59 3.58 -6.75
C CYS A 13 -6.90 2.46 -7.55
N LEU A 14 -6.98 2.50 -8.87
CA LEU A 14 -6.38 1.47 -9.72
C LEU A 14 -4.87 1.73 -9.89
N GLN A 15 -4.04 0.71 -9.67
CA GLN A 15 -2.57 0.80 -9.77
C GLN A 15 -2.03 -0.11 -10.89
N PRO A 16 -2.31 0.23 -12.17
CA PRO A 16 -1.84 -0.57 -13.30
C PRO A 16 -0.31 -0.53 -13.44
N GLY A 17 0.28 -1.65 -13.86
CA GLY A 17 1.69 -1.72 -14.21
C GLY A 17 1.98 -0.96 -15.50
N ARG A 18 3.02 -0.12 -15.51
CA ARG A 18 3.48 0.57 -16.73
C ARG A 18 5.01 0.74 -16.79
N ASP A 19 5.62 1.32 -15.76
CA ASP A 19 6.99 1.88 -15.83
C ASP A 19 7.90 1.48 -14.62
N GLY A 20 7.42 0.62 -13.73
CA GLY A 20 8.15 0.17 -12.52
C GLY A 20 7.23 -0.19 -11.35
N SER A 21 7.70 -0.99 -10.41
CA SER A 21 6.98 -1.42 -9.20
C SER A 21 7.02 -0.39 -8.06
N THR A 22 7.96 0.58 -8.10
CA THR A 22 8.16 1.60 -7.05
C THR A 22 7.36 2.89 -7.29
N ARG A 23 6.08 2.78 -7.67
CA ARG A 23 5.30 3.95 -8.08
C ARG A 23 4.82 4.80 -6.92
N ARG A 24 5.14 6.09 -6.98
CA ARG A 24 4.58 7.12 -6.09
C ARG A 24 3.04 7.10 -6.04
N SER A 25 2.37 6.74 -7.14
CA SER A 25 0.89 6.72 -7.22
C SER A 25 0.23 5.79 -6.21
N VAL A 26 0.92 4.73 -5.75
CA VAL A 26 0.43 3.84 -4.70
C VAL A 26 0.35 4.61 -3.37
N PHE A 27 1.44 5.29 -3.01
CA PHE A 27 1.51 6.08 -1.79
C PHE A 27 0.58 7.30 -1.82
N ASP A 28 0.52 8.04 -2.93
CA ASP A 28 -0.40 9.17 -3.06
C ASP A 28 -1.87 8.72 -2.88
N CYS A 29 -2.21 7.51 -3.36
CA CYS A 29 -3.52 6.91 -3.13
C CYS A 29 -3.77 6.54 -1.66
N MET A 30 -2.82 5.86 -1.03
CA MET A 30 -2.95 5.44 0.38
C MET A 30 -3.02 6.65 1.31
N VAL A 31 -2.21 7.70 1.05
CA VAL A 31 -2.24 8.96 1.80
C VAL A 31 -3.59 9.67 1.65
N ALA A 32 -4.27 9.53 0.52
CA ALA A 32 -5.63 10.02 0.34
C ALA A 32 -6.70 9.15 1.04
N GLY A 33 -6.31 8.01 1.63
CA GLY A 33 -7.21 7.07 2.30
C GLY A 33 -8.01 6.17 1.35
N SER A 34 -7.65 6.11 0.06
CA SER A 34 -8.27 5.20 -0.90
C SER A 34 -7.64 3.81 -0.81
N VAL A 35 -8.44 2.77 -1.10
CA VAL A 35 -7.97 1.38 -1.14
C VAL A 35 -7.21 1.12 -2.44
N PRO A 36 -5.92 0.75 -2.40
CA PRO A 36 -5.17 0.40 -3.59
C PRO A 36 -5.67 -0.91 -4.22
N VAL A 37 -5.88 -0.86 -5.53
CA VAL A 37 -6.18 -2.02 -6.36
C VAL A 37 -4.94 -2.35 -7.19
N PHE A 38 -4.28 -3.44 -6.82
CA PHE A 38 -3.06 -3.90 -7.46
C PHE A 38 -3.36 -4.92 -8.56
N PHE A 39 -2.52 -4.90 -9.60
CA PHE A 39 -2.59 -5.85 -10.70
C PHE A 39 -1.36 -6.79 -10.80
N TRP A 40 -0.35 -6.53 -9.98
CA TRP A 40 0.93 -7.24 -9.96
C TRP A 40 1.35 -7.50 -8.52
N ASN A 41 1.67 -8.75 -8.19
CA ASN A 41 2.03 -9.17 -6.83
C ASN A 41 3.28 -8.46 -6.31
N THR A 42 4.27 -8.31 -7.18
CA THR A 42 5.57 -7.68 -6.91
C THR A 42 5.41 -6.23 -6.45
N THR A 43 4.55 -5.46 -7.12
CA THR A 43 4.21 -4.06 -6.77
C THR A 43 3.50 -3.97 -5.43
N ALA A 44 2.71 -4.98 -5.08
CA ALA A 44 1.82 -4.94 -3.94
C ALA A 44 2.50 -5.36 -2.63
N TYR A 45 3.28 -6.45 -2.64
CA TYR A 45 3.62 -7.15 -1.40
C TYR A 45 5.10 -7.43 -1.18
N GLU A 46 5.95 -7.29 -2.19
CA GLU A 46 7.37 -7.65 -2.06
C GLU A 46 8.29 -6.44 -1.83
N GLN A 47 7.88 -5.23 -2.25
CA GLN A 47 8.78 -4.08 -2.26
C GLN A 47 8.83 -3.28 -0.96
N TYR A 48 7.76 -3.29 -0.17
CA TYR A 48 7.56 -2.35 0.94
C TYR A 48 7.15 -3.06 2.24
N GLU A 49 7.63 -4.29 2.45
CA GLU A 49 7.27 -5.15 3.60
C GLU A 49 7.47 -4.49 4.97
N TRP A 50 8.49 -3.63 5.12
CA TRP A 50 8.71 -2.91 6.38
C TRP A 50 7.60 -1.89 6.69
N PHE A 51 6.97 -1.34 5.64
CA PHE A 51 6.07 -0.20 5.76
C PHE A 51 4.60 -0.60 5.67
N LEU A 52 4.27 -1.54 4.78
CA LEU A 52 2.90 -1.97 4.50
C LEU A 52 2.43 -3.06 5.48
N PRO A 53 1.11 -3.22 5.69
CA PRO A 53 0.58 -4.29 6.53
C PRO A 53 0.98 -5.68 6.01
N GLY A 54 1.34 -6.58 6.95
CA GLY A 54 1.71 -7.97 6.63
C GLY A 54 0.56 -8.83 6.12
N GLU A 55 -0.68 -8.34 6.20
CA GLU A 55 -1.88 -8.96 5.62
C GLU A 55 -2.34 -8.14 4.39
N PRO A 56 -1.83 -8.42 3.19
CA PRO A 56 -2.25 -7.84 1.92
C PRO A 56 -3.74 -7.51 1.75
N GLU A 57 -4.59 -8.48 2.04
CA GLU A 57 -6.04 -8.39 1.87
C GLU A 57 -6.68 -7.46 2.89
N SER A 58 -6.00 -7.08 3.96
CA SER A 58 -6.54 -6.17 4.97
C SER A 58 -6.63 -4.72 4.49
N TYR A 59 -5.82 -4.31 3.51
CA TYR A 59 -5.74 -2.91 3.05
C TYR A 59 -5.84 -2.72 1.55
N SER A 60 -5.76 -3.79 0.75
CA SER A 60 -5.77 -3.71 -0.71
C SER A 60 -6.76 -4.68 -1.35
N VAL A 61 -6.90 -4.54 -2.67
CA VAL A 61 -7.55 -5.50 -3.55
C VAL A 61 -6.54 -5.93 -4.60
N TYR A 62 -6.46 -7.22 -4.88
CA TYR A 62 -5.64 -7.76 -5.95
C TYR A 62 -6.52 -8.30 -7.07
N ILE A 63 -6.20 -7.92 -8.32
CA ILE A 63 -6.84 -8.45 -9.53
C ILE A 63 -5.73 -8.89 -10.47
N ASN A 64 -5.69 -10.16 -10.84
CA ASN A 64 -4.62 -10.67 -11.69
C ASN A 64 -4.60 -9.94 -13.05
N HIS A 65 -3.45 -9.37 -13.43
CA HIS A 65 -3.30 -8.67 -14.72
C HIS A 65 -3.71 -9.52 -15.92
N GLU A 66 -3.37 -10.82 -15.95
CA GLU A 66 -3.69 -11.70 -17.07
C GLU A 66 -5.21 -11.92 -17.21
N GLU A 67 -5.94 -11.91 -16.09
CA GLU A 67 -7.40 -12.04 -16.08
C GLU A 67 -8.10 -10.79 -16.64
N VAL A 68 -7.54 -9.61 -16.38
CA VAL A 68 -8.01 -8.34 -16.95
C VAL A 68 -7.69 -8.28 -18.45
N ARG A 69 -6.48 -8.67 -18.85
CA ARG A 69 -6.03 -8.69 -20.25
C ARG A 69 -6.88 -9.61 -21.12
N ASN A 70 -7.22 -10.78 -20.60
CA ASN A 70 -8.04 -11.78 -21.31
C ASN A 70 -9.54 -11.46 -21.30
N ARG A 71 -9.95 -10.30 -20.73
CA ARG A 71 -11.36 -9.88 -20.54
C ARG A 71 -12.21 -10.87 -19.75
N SER A 72 -11.59 -11.83 -19.08
CA SER A 72 -12.26 -12.79 -18.20
C SER A 72 -12.84 -12.10 -16.96
N TYR A 73 -12.29 -10.93 -16.60
CA TYR A 73 -12.73 -10.13 -15.48
C TYR A 73 -13.01 -8.68 -15.89
N VAL A 74 -14.20 -8.19 -15.52
CA VAL A 74 -14.54 -6.77 -15.56
C VAL A 74 -14.20 -6.18 -14.19
N ILE A 75 -13.25 -5.25 -14.12
CA ILE A 75 -12.75 -4.65 -12.87
C ILE A 75 -13.91 -4.16 -11.99
N GLU A 76 -14.88 -3.47 -12.59
CA GLU A 76 -16.07 -2.98 -11.88
C GLU A 76 -16.87 -4.11 -11.21
N GLN A 77 -17.01 -5.26 -11.86
CA GLN A 77 -17.73 -6.40 -11.29
C GLN A 77 -17.01 -6.99 -10.07
N VAL A 78 -15.68 -6.94 -10.03
CA VAL A 78 -14.90 -7.36 -8.86
C VAL A 78 -15.10 -6.37 -7.73
N LEU A 79 -14.92 -5.07 -8.00
CA LEU A 79 -15.00 -4.04 -6.97
C LEU A 79 -16.41 -3.95 -6.36
N ARG A 80 -17.47 -4.20 -7.14
CA ARG A 80 -18.85 -4.27 -6.65
C ARG A 80 -19.16 -5.44 -5.71
N ARG A 81 -18.29 -6.46 -5.64
CA ARG A 81 -18.48 -7.59 -4.71
C ARG A 81 -18.15 -7.22 -3.27
N TYR A 82 -17.31 -6.20 -3.06
CA TYR A 82 -16.99 -5.71 -1.73
C TYR A 82 -18.18 -4.93 -1.19
N SER A 83 -18.63 -5.31 0.00
CA SER A 83 -19.60 -4.54 0.75
C SER A 83 -19.00 -3.21 1.22
N LYS A 84 -19.87 -2.24 1.53
CA LYS A 84 -19.42 -0.96 2.11
C LYS A 84 -18.65 -1.15 3.41
N GLU A 85 -18.97 -2.19 4.17
CA GLU A 85 -18.29 -2.51 5.42
C GLU A 85 -16.86 -3.00 5.17
N GLU A 86 -16.67 -3.94 4.25
CA GLU A 86 -15.33 -4.39 3.85
C GLU A 86 -14.47 -3.25 3.30
N ILE A 87 -15.07 -2.33 2.54
CA ILE A 87 -14.38 -1.14 2.03
C ILE A 87 -13.99 -0.23 3.21
N ARG A 88 -14.87 -0.03 4.19
CA ARG A 88 -14.60 0.78 5.39
C ARG A 88 -13.42 0.20 6.19
N GLU A 89 -13.44 -1.09 6.47
CA GLU A 89 -12.37 -1.79 7.19
C GLU A 89 -11.03 -1.67 6.47
N LYS A 90 -11.01 -1.86 5.14
CA LYS A 90 -9.81 -1.67 4.33
C LYS A 90 -9.28 -0.24 4.39
N ARG A 91 -10.18 0.76 4.32
CA ARG A 91 -9.79 2.18 4.43
C ARG A 91 -9.23 2.51 5.80
N GLU A 92 -9.80 1.96 6.87
CA GLU A 92 -9.28 2.12 8.23
C GLU A 92 -7.86 1.58 8.33
N LYS A 93 -7.61 0.39 7.78
CA LYS A 93 -6.25 -0.17 7.72
C LYS A 93 -5.29 0.70 6.89
N VAL A 94 -5.75 1.26 5.76
CA VAL A 94 -4.96 2.22 4.97
C VAL A 94 -4.62 3.45 5.81
N ILE A 95 -5.58 4.03 6.52
CA ILE A 95 -5.40 5.22 7.37
C ILE A 95 -4.41 4.93 8.52
N GLU A 96 -4.54 3.78 9.18
CA GLU A 96 -3.59 3.31 10.20
C GLU A 96 -2.16 3.19 9.66
N THR A 97 -2.02 2.90 8.36
CA THR A 97 -0.72 2.73 7.69
C THR A 97 -0.08 4.07 7.33
N ILE A 98 -0.86 5.16 7.15
CA ILE A 98 -0.36 6.45 6.66
C ILE A 98 0.90 6.94 7.41
N PRO A 99 0.96 6.95 8.76
CA PRO A 99 2.14 7.43 9.48
C PRO A 99 3.42 6.68 9.11
N ARG A 100 3.30 5.37 8.79
CA ARG A 100 4.43 4.50 8.46
C ARG A 100 5.02 4.77 7.07
N ILE A 101 4.25 5.39 6.16
CA ILE A 101 4.66 5.62 4.76
C ILE A 101 4.96 7.08 4.45
N ILE A 102 4.87 7.98 5.44
CA ILE A 102 5.23 9.39 5.32
C ILE A 102 6.34 9.74 6.30
N TYR A 103 7.10 10.79 5.98
CA TYR A 103 8.00 11.38 6.96
C TYR A 103 7.22 12.23 7.94
N GLY A 104 7.47 12.05 9.22
CA GLY A 104 6.91 12.84 10.29
C GLY A 104 7.47 14.26 10.29
N SER A 105 6.72 15.18 10.88
CA SER A 105 7.23 16.50 11.24
C SER A 105 7.79 16.48 12.67
N ARG A 106 8.67 17.42 13.02
CA ARG A 106 9.28 17.50 14.36
C ARG A 106 8.22 17.44 15.46
N GLY A 107 8.34 16.46 16.35
CA GLY A 107 7.35 16.17 17.40
C GLY A 107 6.29 15.14 17.00
N SER A 108 6.63 14.17 16.15
CA SER A 108 5.73 13.08 15.74
C SER A 108 5.10 12.43 16.98
N LEU A 109 3.78 12.37 16.95
CA LEU A 109 2.87 12.15 18.07
C LEU A 109 2.89 10.69 18.58
N GLY A 110 4.05 10.17 19.00
CA GLY A 110 4.17 8.83 19.57
C GLY A 110 4.04 7.67 18.56
N PHE A 111 4.07 7.97 17.25
CA PHE A 111 4.08 6.97 16.16
C PHE A 111 5.43 6.98 15.44
N MET A 112 5.91 5.80 15.01
CA MET A 112 7.08 5.67 14.15
C MET A 112 6.73 6.10 12.73
N ASP A 113 7.56 6.98 12.16
CA ASP A 113 7.39 7.43 10.78
C ASP A 113 8.17 6.55 9.77
N ALA A 114 8.09 6.90 8.47
CA ALA A 114 8.80 6.18 7.42
C ALA A 114 10.34 6.19 7.58
N PHE A 115 10.92 7.23 8.19
CA PHE A 115 12.34 7.27 8.46
C PHE A 115 12.71 6.36 9.62
N ASP A 116 11.97 6.43 10.73
CA ASP A 116 12.19 5.61 11.92
C ASP A 116 12.16 4.11 11.56
N ILE A 117 11.13 3.69 10.82
CA ILE A 117 10.96 2.30 10.36
C ILE A 117 12.11 1.88 9.45
N ALA A 118 12.53 2.74 8.51
CA ALA A 118 13.64 2.43 7.62
C ALA A 118 14.95 2.24 8.38
N PHE A 119 15.22 3.14 9.34
CA PHE A 119 16.43 3.13 10.13
C PHE A 119 16.51 1.89 11.03
N ASP A 120 15.43 1.56 11.73
CA ASP A 120 15.32 0.35 12.54
C ASP A 120 15.49 -0.92 11.70
N GLY A 121 14.87 -0.97 10.51
CA GLY A 121 15.00 -2.09 9.59
C GLY A 121 16.45 -2.33 9.13
N VAL A 122 17.19 -1.24 8.83
CA VAL A 122 18.62 -1.31 8.50
C VAL A 122 19.45 -1.80 9.68
N LEU A 123 19.23 -1.26 10.88
CA LEU A 123 19.96 -1.69 12.08
C LEU A 123 19.74 -3.17 12.39
N GLN A 124 18.48 -3.66 12.30
CA GLN A 124 18.17 -5.08 12.50
C GLN A 124 18.82 -5.97 11.45
N ARG A 125 18.92 -5.51 10.20
CA ARG A 125 19.62 -6.24 9.15
C ARG A 125 21.11 -6.37 9.45
N ILE A 126 21.78 -5.26 9.80
CA ILE A 126 23.22 -5.27 10.15
C ILE A 126 23.48 -6.21 11.33
N LYS A 127 22.61 -6.18 12.35
CA LYS A 127 22.74 -7.06 13.51
C LYS A 127 22.68 -8.54 13.13
N ARG A 128 21.69 -8.94 12.32
CA ARG A 128 21.57 -10.32 11.81
C ARG A 128 22.79 -10.74 11.01
N GLU A 129 23.25 -9.91 10.07
CA GLU A 129 24.43 -10.20 9.25
C GLU A 129 25.71 -10.33 10.11
N THR A 130 25.83 -9.57 11.20
CA THR A 130 26.98 -9.67 12.13
C THR A 130 26.90 -10.91 13.02
N GLU A 131 25.70 -11.32 13.45
CA GLU A 131 25.48 -12.53 14.23
C GLU A 131 25.70 -13.80 13.39
N ASP A 132 25.32 -13.79 12.11
CA ASP A 132 25.54 -14.91 11.16
C ASP A 132 27.03 -15.09 10.77
N MET A 133 27.87 -14.09 11.06
CA MET A 133 29.33 -14.13 10.82
C MET A 133 30.14 -14.68 12.00
N ILE A 134 29.50 -14.96 13.14
CA ILE A 134 30.11 -15.51 14.38
C ILE A 134 29.72 -16.98 14.53
#